data_AF-A0AAV6JQ12-F1
#
_entry.id   AF-A0AAV6JQ12-F1
#
_cell.length_a   1.000
_cell.length_b   1.000
_cell.length_c   1.000
_cell.angle_alpha   90.00
_cell.angle_beta   90.00
_cell.angle_gamma   90.00
#
_symmetry.space_group_name_H-M   'P 1'
#
loop_
_entity.id
_entity.type
_entity.pdbx_description
1 polymer ?
#
loop_
_entity_poly.entity_id
_entity_poly.type
_entity_poly.pdbx_seq_one_letter_code
_entity_poly.pdbx_strand_id
1 'polypeptide(L)'
;MLSHRLFPQARYSIWVDSKSQFRRDPLGVLEALLWRSNAVLAISEHGARSSVYDEAKGVVKKNKATPEEVEVQLRQYRHDGLPEDKRLNGKKALAEASVIAREHTPLTNLFTCLWFNEVVRFTSRDQLSFPYVLWRLKVLKNINMFPVCTRKDLVNSMGHIRKAKPLTS
;
A
#
# COMPACT_ATOMS: atom_id res chain seq x y z
N MET A 1 -5.86 -2.41 7.61
CA MET A 1 -6.45 -2.80 6.30
C MET A 1 -7.96 -3.08 6.37
N LEU A 2 -8.47 -3.87 7.31
CA LEU A 2 -9.90 -4.26 7.39
C LEU A 2 -10.79 -3.31 8.22
N SER A 3 -10.54 -1.99 8.18
CA SER A 3 -11.30 -1.03 9.01
C SER A 3 -12.81 -1.04 8.74
N HIS A 4 -13.27 -1.44 7.54
CA HIS A 4 -14.69 -1.58 7.22
C HIS A 4 -15.38 -2.72 8.00
N ARG A 5 -14.63 -3.70 8.51
CA ARG A 5 -15.19 -4.77 9.36
C ARG A 5 -15.25 -4.37 10.83
N LEU A 6 -14.28 -3.56 11.27
CA LEU A 6 -14.21 -3.09 12.66
C LEU A 6 -15.16 -1.91 12.92
N PHE A 7 -15.35 -1.06 11.91
CA PHE A 7 -16.17 0.14 11.99
C PHE A 7 -17.20 0.13 10.84
N PRO A 8 -18.25 -0.69 10.93
CA PRO A 8 -19.19 -0.90 9.82
C PRO A 8 -19.99 0.36 9.45
N GLN A 9 -20.16 1.29 10.40
CA GLN A 9 -20.86 2.56 10.17
C GLN A 9 -19.94 3.68 9.66
N ALA A 10 -18.63 3.44 9.58
CA ALA A 10 -17.68 4.43 9.09
C ALA A 10 -17.69 4.48 7.56
N ARG A 11 -18.06 5.64 7.00
CA ARG A 11 -17.98 5.89 5.55
C ARG A 11 -16.56 6.14 5.07
N TYR A 12 -15.72 6.74 5.91
CA TYR A 12 -14.33 7.06 5.56
C TYR A 12 -13.38 6.57 6.65
N SER A 13 -12.14 6.26 6.27
CA SER A 13 -11.05 6.04 7.22
C SER A 13 -9.73 6.64 6.73
N ILE A 14 -8.91 7.06 7.69
CA ILE A 14 -7.52 7.42 7.48
C ILE A 14 -6.67 6.44 8.28
N TRP A 15 -5.83 5.67 7.59
CA TRP A 15 -4.81 4.81 8.18
C TRP A 15 -3.48 5.55 8.20
N VAL A 16 -2.78 5.49 9.33
CA VAL A 16 -1.45 6.08 9.53
C VAL A 16 -0.53 5.03 10.12
N ASP A 17 0.65 4.87 9.53
CA ASP A 17 1.70 3.97 10.03
C ASP A 17 2.13 4.37 11.45
N SER A 18 2.39 3.40 12.32
CA SER A 18 2.74 3.62 13.72
C SER A 18 4.06 4.37 13.93
N LYS A 19 4.92 4.46 12.91
CA LYS A 19 6.14 5.30 12.93
C LYS A 19 5.89 6.76 12.55
N SER A 20 4.63 7.13 12.30
CA SER A 20 4.22 8.44 11.83
C SER A 20 3.19 9.08 12.75
N GLN A 21 3.29 10.40 12.91
CA GLN A 21 2.33 11.20 13.66
C GLN A 21 1.51 12.05 12.70
N PHE A 22 0.20 11.90 12.73
CA PHE A 22 -0.74 12.69 11.93
C PHE A 22 -0.82 14.12 12.46
N ARG A 23 -0.74 15.12 11.57
CA ARG A 23 -0.64 16.54 11.96
C ARG A 23 -1.53 17.50 11.18
N ARG A 24 -2.48 16.97 10.41
CA ARG A 24 -3.42 17.77 9.61
C ARG A 24 -4.84 17.51 10.07
N ASP A 25 -5.72 18.45 9.75
CA ASP A 25 -7.15 18.27 9.97
C ASP A 25 -7.66 17.06 9.14
N PRO A 26 -8.27 16.03 9.77
CA PRO A 26 -8.73 14.85 9.05
C PRO A 26 -9.71 15.16 7.91
N LEU A 27 -10.62 16.13 8.08
CA LEU A 27 -11.60 16.48 7.05
C LEU A 27 -10.93 17.14 5.85
N GLY A 28 -10.00 18.08 6.08
CA GLY A 28 -9.19 18.68 5.01
C GLY A 28 -8.35 17.64 4.26
N VAL A 29 -7.90 16.58 4.91
CA VAL A 29 -7.19 15.48 4.24
C VAL A 29 -8.14 14.66 3.36
N LEU A 30 -9.35 14.35 3.82
CA LEU A 30 -10.37 13.68 3.00
C LEU A 30 -10.77 14.54 1.80
N GLU A 31 -10.97 15.84 2.01
CA GLU A 31 -11.28 16.79 0.95
C GLU A 31 -10.19 16.82 -0.12
N ALA A 32 -8.94 17.02 0.29
CA ALA A 32 -7.81 17.15 -0.63
C ALA A 32 -7.49 15.85 -1.37
N LEU A 33 -7.55 14.70 -0.67
CA LEU A 33 -7.08 13.44 -1.22
C LEU A 33 -8.18 12.63 -1.93
N LEU A 34 -9.44 12.75 -1.52
CA LEU A 34 -10.57 11.97 -2.05
C LEU A 34 -11.57 12.84 -2.81
N TRP A 35 -12.14 13.86 -2.17
CA TRP A 35 -13.29 14.56 -2.75
C TRP A 35 -12.91 15.42 -3.96
N ARG A 36 -11.86 16.24 -3.85
CA ARG A 36 -11.39 17.10 -4.96
C ARG A 36 -10.81 16.31 -6.12
N SER A 37 -10.27 15.12 -5.85
CA SER A 37 -9.69 14.22 -6.86
C SER A 37 -10.70 13.22 -7.43
N ASN A 38 -11.94 13.22 -6.93
CA ASN A 38 -12.95 12.19 -7.20
C ASN A 38 -12.42 10.75 -7.02
N ALA A 39 -11.56 10.56 -6.02
CA ALA A 39 -10.93 9.29 -5.69
C ALA A 39 -11.64 8.60 -4.51
N VAL A 40 -11.70 7.28 -4.55
CA VAL A 40 -12.26 6.44 -3.47
C VAL A 40 -11.17 5.86 -2.56
N LEU A 41 -9.92 5.91 -3.03
CA LEU A 41 -8.74 5.48 -2.31
C LEU A 41 -7.60 6.45 -2.63
N ALA A 42 -6.90 6.91 -1.60
CA ALA A 42 -5.68 7.67 -1.74
C ALA A 42 -4.55 7.02 -0.93
N ILE A 43 -3.39 6.88 -1.55
CA ILE A 43 -2.22 6.23 -0.94
C ILE A 43 -0.95 6.90 -1.43
N SER A 44 0.07 6.98 -0.57
CA SER A 44 1.35 7.57 -0.97
C SER A 44 2.08 6.72 -2.01
N GLU A 45 2.68 7.38 -2.99
CA GLU A 45 3.58 6.75 -3.94
C GLU A 45 4.86 6.27 -3.28
N HIS A 46 5.37 5.12 -3.73
CA HIS A 46 6.68 4.65 -3.31
C HIS A 46 7.78 5.48 -3.97
N GLY A 47 8.70 6.04 -3.19
CA GLY A 47 9.69 7.00 -3.70
C GLY A 47 10.80 6.42 -4.58
N ALA A 48 11.23 5.17 -4.35
CA ALA A 48 12.53 4.71 -4.86
C ALA A 48 12.47 3.75 -6.06
N ARG A 49 11.59 2.75 -6.01
CA ARG A 49 11.53 1.67 -7.01
C ARG A 49 10.28 1.75 -7.84
N SER A 50 10.27 1.07 -8.98
CA SER A 50 9.20 1.18 -9.98
C SER A 50 8.48 -0.12 -10.31
N SER A 51 9.12 -1.30 -10.17
CA SER A 51 8.49 -2.61 -10.36
C SER A 51 8.42 -3.44 -9.08
N VAL A 52 7.45 -4.35 -9.00
CA VAL A 52 7.32 -5.34 -7.91
C VAL A 52 8.57 -6.21 -7.78
N TYR A 53 9.14 -6.61 -8.91
CA TYR A 53 10.32 -7.47 -8.95
C TYR A 53 11.59 -6.75 -8.47
N ASP A 54 11.76 -5.47 -8.78
CA ASP A 54 12.85 -4.65 -8.22
C ASP A 54 12.67 -4.40 -6.72
N GLU A 55 11.42 -4.21 -6.28
CA GLU A 55 11.09 -4.10 -4.86
C GLU A 55 11.42 -5.38 -4.11
N ALA A 56 11.10 -6.54 -4.65
CA ALA A 56 11.40 -7.81 -4.04
C ALA A 56 12.91 -8.03 -3.81
N LYS A 57 13.75 -7.73 -4.80
CA LYS A 57 15.23 -7.71 -4.62
C LYS A 57 15.63 -6.76 -3.48
N GLY A 58 14.95 -5.63 -3.41
CA GLY A 58 15.13 -4.63 -2.37
C GLY A 58 14.73 -5.06 -0.97
N VAL A 59 13.64 -5.81 -0.85
CA VAL A 59 13.14 -6.41 0.40
C VAL A 59 14.15 -7.42 0.94
N VAL A 60 14.63 -8.31 0.08
CA VAL A 60 15.64 -9.32 0.43
C VAL A 60 16.94 -8.65 0.85
N LYS A 61 17.48 -7.72 0.04
CA LYS A 61 18.72 -7.01 0.37
C LYS A 61 18.67 -6.24 1.70
N LYS A 62 17.48 -5.80 2.12
CA LYS A 62 17.26 -5.08 3.39
C LYS A 62 16.92 -6.01 4.56
N ASN A 63 16.99 -7.34 4.38
CA ASN A 63 16.61 -8.36 5.36
C ASN A 63 15.21 -8.12 5.94
N LYS A 64 14.26 -7.79 5.06
CA LYS A 64 12.87 -7.47 5.41
C LYS A 64 11.93 -8.67 5.28
N ALA A 65 12.32 -9.68 4.53
CA ALA A 65 11.69 -11.01 4.44
C ALA A 65 12.79 -11.97 3.97
N THR A 66 12.62 -13.27 4.19
CA THR A 66 13.63 -14.23 3.70
C THR A 66 13.56 -14.35 2.17
N PRO A 67 14.67 -14.71 1.50
CA PRO A 67 14.66 -14.98 0.06
C PRO A 67 13.60 -16.01 -0.35
N GLU A 68 13.39 -17.03 0.47
CA GLU A 68 12.47 -18.14 0.19
C GLU A 68 11.00 -17.66 0.23
N GLU A 69 10.62 -16.89 1.25
CA GLU A 69 9.29 -16.31 1.38
C GLU A 69 8.95 -15.41 0.19
N VAL A 70 9.91 -14.57 -0.20
CA VAL A 70 9.77 -13.65 -1.33
C VAL A 70 9.66 -14.41 -2.65
N GLU A 71 10.47 -15.46 -2.86
CA GLU A 71 10.44 -16.23 -4.10
C GLU A 71 9.13 -17.01 -4.27
N VAL A 72 8.56 -17.55 -3.19
CA VAL A 72 7.23 -18.20 -3.24
C VAL A 72 6.16 -17.22 -3.72
N GLN A 73 6.16 -15.99 -3.20
CA GLN A 73 5.23 -14.94 -3.61
C GLN A 73 5.43 -14.53 -5.08
N LEU A 74 6.68 -14.27 -5.48
CA LEU A 74 6.99 -13.86 -6.85
C LEU A 74 6.69 -14.95 -7.87
N ARG A 75 6.92 -16.22 -7.54
CA ARG A 75 6.60 -17.34 -8.42
C ARG A 75 5.11 -17.38 -8.74
N GLN A 76 4.25 -17.19 -7.74
CA GLN A 76 2.81 -17.08 -7.95
C GLN A 76 2.48 -15.87 -8.85
N TYR A 77 3.07 -14.72 -8.60
CA TYR A 77 2.78 -13.50 -9.37
C TYR A 77 3.23 -13.61 -10.83
N ARG A 78 4.38 -14.25 -11.09
CA ARG A 78 4.83 -14.59 -12.45
C ARG A 78 3.89 -15.57 -13.12
N HIS A 79 3.50 -16.63 -12.43
CA HIS A 79 2.57 -17.64 -12.94
C HIS A 79 1.23 -17.02 -13.34
N ASP A 80 0.74 -16.08 -12.54
CA ASP A 80 -0.50 -15.36 -12.83
C ASP A 80 -0.37 -14.38 -14.01
N GLY A 81 0.85 -14.01 -14.40
CA GLY A 81 1.13 -13.09 -15.50
C GLY A 81 1.26 -11.62 -15.09
N LEU A 82 1.63 -11.33 -13.84
CA LEU A 82 1.91 -9.96 -13.40
C LEU A 82 3.04 -9.36 -14.25
N PRO A 83 2.80 -8.27 -15.00
CA PRO A 83 3.80 -7.70 -15.89
C PRO A 83 5.10 -7.32 -15.17
N GLU A 84 6.24 -7.57 -15.80
CA GLU A 84 7.53 -7.09 -15.33
C GLU A 84 7.70 -5.57 -15.54
N ASP A 85 6.84 -4.98 -16.37
CA ASP A 85 6.88 -3.54 -16.61
C ASP A 85 6.62 -2.76 -15.32
N LYS A 86 7.31 -1.63 -15.23
CA LYS A 86 7.39 -0.69 -14.11
C LYS A 86 6.11 0.11 -13.90
N ARG A 87 5.12 -0.07 -14.79
CA ARG A 87 3.89 0.73 -14.81
C ARG A 87 2.66 -0.17 -14.92
N LEU A 88 1.70 0.06 -14.04
CA LEU A 88 0.34 -0.45 -14.20
C LEU A 88 -0.51 0.70 -14.78
N ASN A 89 -1.04 0.51 -15.98
CA ASN A 89 -1.83 1.51 -16.71
C ASN A 89 -1.10 2.86 -16.87
N GLY A 90 0.21 2.84 -17.18
CA GLY A 90 1.02 4.04 -17.36
C GLY A 90 1.44 4.76 -16.06
N LYS A 91 0.93 4.33 -14.90
CA LYS A 91 1.26 4.90 -13.58
C LYS A 91 2.24 4.01 -12.83
N LYS A 92 3.11 4.63 -12.03
CA LYS A 92 3.93 3.90 -11.05
C LYS A 92 2.98 3.19 -10.11
N ALA A 93 3.06 1.87 -9.99
CA ALA A 93 2.06 1.12 -9.23
C ALA A 93 2.49 0.80 -7.79
N LEU A 94 3.78 0.98 -7.50
CA LEU A 94 4.30 0.82 -6.16
C LEU A 94 3.83 1.98 -5.29
N ALA A 95 3.10 1.62 -4.24
CA ALA A 95 2.66 2.50 -3.20
C ALA A 95 3.41 2.20 -1.89
N GLU A 96 3.54 3.20 -1.03
CA GLU A 96 3.96 3.05 0.35
C GLU A 96 2.73 3.26 1.24
N ALA A 97 2.28 2.26 2.00
CA ALA A 97 1.05 2.34 2.80
C ALA A 97 1.20 3.14 4.12
N SER A 98 2.07 4.14 4.14
CA SER A 98 2.33 4.97 5.31
C SER A 98 1.14 5.85 5.70
N VAL A 99 0.39 6.32 4.70
CA VAL A 99 -0.88 7.03 4.89
C VAL A 99 -1.85 6.52 3.82
N ILE A 100 -3.04 6.08 4.25
CA ILE A 100 -4.12 5.69 3.34
C ILE A 100 -5.38 6.44 3.75
N ALA A 101 -5.96 7.22 2.84
CA ALA A 101 -7.32 7.72 2.99
C ALA A 101 -8.26 6.88 2.11
N ARG A 102 -9.42 6.49 2.63
CA ARG A 102 -10.32 5.57 1.93
C ARG A 102 -11.78 5.89 2.18
N GLU A 103 -12.59 5.92 1.13
CA GLU A 103 -14.04 5.78 1.21
C GLU A 103 -14.42 4.29 1.21
N HIS A 104 -15.34 3.91 2.10
CA HIS A 104 -15.79 2.54 2.29
C HIS A 104 -16.94 2.24 1.33
N THR A 105 -16.57 1.73 0.16
CA THR A 105 -17.50 1.27 -0.88
C THR A 105 -17.38 -0.26 -1.01
N PRO A 106 -18.37 -0.96 -1.60
CA PRO A 106 -18.26 -2.39 -1.85
C PRO A 106 -16.95 -2.76 -2.57
N LEU A 107 -16.55 -1.95 -3.56
CA LEU A 107 -15.35 -2.21 -4.34
C LEU A 107 -14.05 -1.98 -3.54
N THR A 108 -13.95 -0.87 -2.81
CA THR A 108 -12.75 -0.60 -1.99
C THR A 108 -12.64 -1.57 -0.81
N ASN A 109 -13.76 -2.05 -0.27
CA ASN A 109 -13.80 -3.08 0.76
C ASN A 109 -13.30 -4.42 0.21
N LEU A 110 -13.78 -4.85 -0.97
CA LEU A 110 -13.28 -6.04 -1.66
C LEU A 110 -11.77 -5.94 -1.93
N PHE A 111 -11.32 -4.82 -2.50
CA PHE A 111 -9.90 -4.56 -2.76
C PHE A 111 -9.05 -4.75 -1.50
N THR A 112 -9.45 -4.13 -0.38
CA THR A 112 -8.68 -4.27 0.88
C THR A 112 -8.79 -5.64 1.53
N CYS A 113 -9.86 -6.41 1.29
CA CYS A 113 -9.93 -7.81 1.70
C CYS A 113 -8.93 -8.67 0.93
N LEU A 114 -8.90 -8.53 -0.41
CA LEU A 114 -7.95 -9.26 -1.26
C LEU A 114 -6.50 -8.88 -0.92
N TRP A 115 -6.25 -7.60 -0.69
CA TRP A 115 -4.93 -7.14 -0.26
C TRP A 115 -4.51 -7.68 1.10
N PHE A 116 -5.43 -7.72 2.07
CA PHE A 116 -5.18 -8.35 3.36
C PHE A 116 -4.88 -9.85 3.21
N ASN A 117 -5.61 -10.58 2.36
CA ASN A 117 -5.35 -12.00 2.11
C ASN A 117 -3.93 -12.24 1.58
N GLU A 118 -3.44 -11.40 0.66
CA GLU A 118 -2.08 -11.51 0.14
C GLU A 118 -1.01 -11.24 1.21
N VAL A 119 -1.22 -10.23 2.06
CA VAL A 119 -0.31 -9.90 3.17
C VAL A 119 -0.24 -11.01 4.22
N VAL A 120 -1.35 -11.72 4.45
CA VAL A 120 -1.40 -12.84 5.40
C VAL A 120 -0.88 -14.13 4.78
N ARG A 121 -1.13 -14.36 3.49
CA ARG A 121 -0.72 -15.57 2.76
C ARG A 121 0.78 -15.62 2.48
N PHE A 122 1.37 -14.47 2.13
CA PHE A 122 2.76 -14.37 1.72
C PHE A 122 3.53 -13.48 2.70
N THR A 123 4.34 -12.54 2.19
CA THR A 123 5.09 -11.62 3.02
C THR A 123 4.21 -10.47 3.51
N SER A 124 4.55 -9.94 4.68
CA SER A 124 3.95 -8.69 5.20
C SER A 124 4.32 -7.43 4.42
N ARG A 125 5.02 -7.57 3.28
CA ARG A 125 5.50 -6.47 2.43
C ARG A 125 4.40 -6.08 1.46
N ASP A 126 3.56 -5.20 1.96
CA ASP A 126 2.47 -4.50 1.28
C ASP A 126 2.84 -3.91 -0.10
N GLN A 127 4.09 -3.46 -0.27
CA GLN A 127 4.64 -2.98 -1.54
C GLN A 127 4.65 -4.06 -2.65
N LEU A 128 4.68 -5.34 -2.30
CA LEU A 128 4.59 -6.44 -3.27
C LEU A 128 3.13 -6.79 -3.60
N SER A 129 2.27 -6.86 -2.58
CA SER A 129 0.90 -7.31 -2.71
C SER A 129 -0.07 -6.24 -3.23
N PHE A 130 0.11 -4.98 -2.86
CA PHE A 130 -0.72 -3.87 -3.33
C PHE A 130 -0.81 -3.77 -4.86
N PRO A 131 0.32 -3.65 -5.60
CA PRO A 131 0.28 -3.56 -7.06
C PRO A 131 -0.27 -4.84 -7.70
N TYR A 132 0.00 -6.02 -7.13
CA TYR A 132 -0.54 -7.28 -7.63
C TYR A 132 -2.08 -7.31 -7.55
N VAL A 133 -2.66 -6.97 -6.39
CA VAL A 133 -4.12 -6.94 -6.20
C VAL A 133 -4.76 -5.88 -7.09
N LEU A 134 -4.12 -4.71 -7.21
CA LEU A 134 -4.60 -3.63 -8.07
C LEU A 134 -4.64 -4.08 -9.54
N TRP A 135 -3.59 -4.75 -10.00
CA TRP A 135 -3.52 -5.32 -11.34
C TRP A 135 -4.53 -6.45 -11.57
N ARG A 136 -4.71 -7.36 -10.60
CA ARG A 136 -5.69 -8.46 -10.70
C ARG A 136 -7.12 -7.95 -10.76
N LEU A 137 -7.45 -6.96 -9.93
CA LEU A 137 -8.83 -6.49 -9.78
C LEU A 137 -9.29 -5.65 -10.98
N LYS A 138 -8.39 -4.87 -11.63
CA LYS A 138 -8.61 -4.05 -12.85
C LYS A 138 -9.75 -3.01 -12.82
N VAL A 139 -10.64 -3.04 -11.82
CA VAL A 139 -11.84 -2.21 -11.76
C VAL A 139 -11.68 -0.98 -10.86
N LEU A 140 -10.66 -0.96 -9.98
CA LEU A 140 -10.41 0.19 -9.11
C LEU A 140 -9.60 1.27 -9.86
N LYS A 141 -10.31 2.16 -10.57
CA LYS A 141 -9.71 3.18 -11.44
C LYS A 141 -9.45 4.52 -10.73
N ASN A 142 -10.27 4.87 -9.75
CA ASN A 142 -10.25 6.18 -9.08
C ASN A 142 -9.35 6.15 -7.84
N ILE A 143 -8.05 5.90 -8.05
CA ILE A 143 -7.03 5.92 -6.99
C ILE A 143 -6.18 7.17 -7.14
N ASN A 144 -6.08 7.94 -6.05
CA ASN A 144 -5.16 9.05 -5.93
C ASN A 144 -3.83 8.56 -5.33
N MET A 145 -2.86 8.32 -6.19
CA MET A 145 -1.49 8.05 -5.78
C MET A 145 -0.74 9.38 -5.62
N PHE A 146 -0.59 9.85 -4.37
CA PHE A 146 -0.04 11.17 -4.09
C PHE A 146 1.47 11.11 -3.82
N PRO A 147 2.24 12.16 -4.20
CA PRO A 147 3.69 12.14 -4.11
C PRO A 147 4.20 12.16 -2.67
N VAL A 148 5.48 11.79 -2.51
CA VAL A 148 6.17 11.73 -1.22
C VAL A 148 6.19 13.09 -0.48
N CYS A 149 6.19 14.21 -1.20
CA CYS A 149 6.10 15.55 -0.58
C CYS A 149 4.76 15.74 0.14
N THR A 150 3.64 15.44 -0.53
CA THR A 150 2.30 15.48 0.10
C THR A 150 2.25 14.62 1.34
N ARG A 151 2.83 13.40 1.30
CA ARG A 151 2.94 12.56 2.50
C ARG A 151 3.65 13.27 3.66
N LYS A 152 4.80 13.90 3.41
CA LYS A 152 5.57 14.62 4.44
C LYS A 152 4.80 15.83 5.00
N ASP A 153 3.87 16.39 4.23
CA ASP A 153 2.99 17.45 4.69
C ASP A 153 1.89 16.93 5.62
N LEU A 154 1.42 15.70 5.41
CA LEU A 154 0.37 15.06 6.21
C LEU A 154 0.85 14.53 7.55
N VAL A 155 2.08 14.00 7.61
CA VAL A 155 2.61 13.30 8.78
C VAL A 155 4.06 13.68 9.12
N ASN A 156 4.37 13.71 10.42
CA ASN A 156 5.74 13.74 10.90
C ASN A 156 6.30 12.30 10.98
N SER A 157 7.57 12.10 10.63
CA SER A 157 8.25 10.82 10.80
C SER A 157 8.87 10.76 12.20
N MET A 158 8.31 9.93 13.07
CA MET A 158 8.82 9.72 14.44
C MET A 158 9.88 8.60 14.47
N GLY A 159 9.82 7.67 13.50
CA GLY A 159 10.64 6.46 13.52
C GLY A 159 10.11 5.42 14.52
N HIS A 160 10.77 4.26 14.58
CA HIS A 160 10.47 3.28 15.62
C HIS A 160 11.39 3.51 16.81
N ILE A 161 10.81 3.61 18.01
CA ILE A 161 11.56 3.69 19.29
C ILE A 161 12.50 2.48 19.44
N ARG A 162 12.11 1.32 18.90
CA ARG A 162 12.95 0.12 18.76
C ARG A 162 12.76 -0.48 17.37
N LYS A 163 13.86 -0.69 16.63
CA LYS A 163 13.79 -1.45 15.37
C LYS A 163 13.69 -2.94 15.71
N ALA A 164 12.78 -3.66 15.05
CA ALA A 164 12.77 -5.12 15.10
C ALA A 164 14.16 -5.64 14.68
N LYS A 165 14.69 -6.62 15.43
CA LYS A 165 15.98 -7.23 15.10
C LYS A 165 15.88 -7.83 13.68
N PRO A 166 16.95 -7.72 12.86
CA PRO A 166 17.00 -8.42 11.59
C PRO A 166 16.75 -9.92 11.83
N LEU A 167 16.11 -10.59 10.86
CA LEU A 167 16.06 -12.04 10.84
C LEU A 167 17.52 -12.54 10.82
N THR A 168 17.94 -13.24 11.87
CA THR A 168 19.22 -13.97 11.89
C THR A 168 19.05 -15.20 11.01
N SER A 169 19.88 -15.32 9.98
CA SER A 169 20.00 -16.52 9.13
C SER A 169 20.54 -17.71 9.92
#